data_AF-A0ABD5SHV2-F1
#
_entry.id   AF-A0ABD5SHV2-F1
#
_cell.length_a   1.000
_cell.length_b   1.000
_cell.length_c   1.000
_cell.angle_alpha   90.00
_cell.angle_beta   90.00
_cell.angle_gamma   90.00
#
_symmetry.space_group_name_H-M   'P 1'
#
loop_
_entity.id
_entity.type
_entity.pdbx_description
1 polymer ?
#
loop_
_entity_poly.entity_id
_entity_poly.type
_entity_poly.pdbx_seq_one_letter_code
_entity_poly.pdbx_strand_id
1 'polypeptide(L)' 'MSKTSTLLDLIAAQREQMKVILALLIISGLLLALSAAFVRPGDQAYPILIIDIVLVAGAFVFFSGAYWYCTKREMND' A
#
# COMPACT_ATOMS: atom_id res chain seq x y z
N MET A 1 -12.06 26.91 -4.96
CA MET A 1 -11.17 25.79 -4.64
C MET A 1 -11.42 24.65 -5.60
N SER A 2 -10.37 24.01 -6.13
CA SER A 2 -10.53 22.87 -7.04
C SER A 2 -11.00 21.64 -6.26
N LYS A 3 -11.94 20.86 -6.80
CA LYS A 3 -12.47 19.63 -6.16
C LYS A 3 -11.35 18.65 -5.77
N THR A 4 -10.25 18.67 -6.50
CA THR A 4 -9.05 17.87 -6.25
C THR A 4 -8.35 18.25 -4.94
N SER A 5 -8.36 19.54 -4.58
CA SER A 5 -7.79 20.05 -3.33
C SER A 5 -8.55 19.51 -2.13
N THR A 6 -9.88 19.48 -2.21
CA THR A 6 -10.76 19.01 -1.14
C THR A 6 -10.65 17.50 -0.91
N LEU A 7 -10.51 16.72 -1.99
CA LEU A 7 -10.27 15.26 -1.88
C LEU A 7 -8.91 14.96 -1.25
N LEU A 8 -7.87 15.71 -1.63
CA LEU A 8 -6.53 15.56 -1.06
C LEU A 8 -6.48 15.95 0.42
N ASP A 9 -7.21 16.98 0.84
CA ASP A 9 -7.33 17.34 2.26
C ASP A 9 -8.07 16.27 3.06
N LEU A 10 -9.09 15.64 2.47
CA LEU A 10 -9.80 14.53 3.13
C LEU A 10 -8.89 13.31 3.33
N ILE A 11 -8.07 12.99 2.32
CA ILE A 11 -7.07 11.90 2.40
C ILE A 11 -6.00 12.24 3.45
N ALA A 12 -5.53 13.49 3.51
CA ALA A 12 -4.58 13.94 4.51
C ALA A 12 -5.15 13.87 5.94
N ALA A 13 -6.45 14.18 6.13
CA ALA A 13 -7.12 14.00 7.42
C ALA A 13 -7.16 12.51 7.86
N GLN A 14 -7.08 11.58 6.90
CA GLN A 14 -7.11 10.14 7.14
C GLN A 14 -5.71 9.52 7.33
N ARG A 15 -4.66 10.35 7.46
CA ARG A 15 -3.26 9.95 7.57
C ARG A 15 -2.95 8.98 8.71
N GLU A 16 -3.62 9.10 9.84
CA GLU A 16 -3.53 8.14 10.95
C GLU A 16 -3.96 6.73 10.51
N GLN A 17 -5.04 6.61 9.74
CA GLN A 17 -5.51 5.31 9.24
C GLN A 17 -4.60 4.77 8.12
N MET A 18 -3.97 5.65 7.33
CA MET A 18 -2.95 5.23 6.36
C MET A 18 -1.76 4.54 7.02
N LYS A 19 -1.36 4.95 8.24
CA LYS A 19 -0.31 4.24 9.00
C LYS A 19 -0.71 2.79 9.30
N VAL A 20 -1.98 2.58 9.68
CA VAL A 20 -2.52 1.24 9.95
C VAL A 20 -2.54 0.39 8.68
N ILE A 21 -2.99 0.97 7.55
CA ILE A 21 -2.98 0.28 6.25
C ILE A 21 -1.57 -0.08 5.83
N LEU A 22 -0.59 0.82 6.00
CA LEU A 22 0.81 0.52 5.71
C LEU A 22 1.36 -0.59 6.60
N ALA A 23 1.07 -0.57 7.91
CA ALA A 23 1.46 -1.64 8.82
C ALA A 23 0.86 -2.99 8.41
N LEU A 24 -0.42 -3.02 8.02
CA LEU A 24 -1.07 -4.21 7.48
C LEU A 24 -0.39 -4.69 6.20
N LEU A 25 -0.10 -3.80 5.25
CA LEU A 25 0.59 -4.16 4.01
C LEU A 25 2.00 -4.72 4.25
N ILE A 26 2.72 -4.22 5.25
CA ILE A 26 4.03 -4.75 5.64
C ILE A 26 3.89 -6.18 6.17
N ILE A 27 2.94 -6.43 7.07
CA ILE A 27 2.67 -7.77 7.61
C ILE A 27 2.23 -8.72 6.49
N SER A 28 1.30 -8.29 5.64
CA SER A 28 0.85 -9.05 4.47
C SER A 28 2.00 -9.37 3.53
N GLY A 29 2.87 -8.40 3.23
CA GLY A 29 4.06 -8.61 2.40
C GLY A 29 5.04 -9.60 3.01
N LEU A 30 5.21 -9.60 4.34
CA LEU A 30 6.08 -10.55 5.04
C LEU A 30 5.53 -11.98 4.98
N LEU A 31 4.22 -12.15 5.22
CA LEU A 31 3.54 -13.43 5.08
C LEU A 31 3.57 -13.94 3.63
N LEU A 32 3.45 -13.04 2.66
CA LEU A 32 3.53 -13.35 1.25
C LEU A 32 4.94 -13.79 0.85
N ALA A 33 5.98 -13.12 1.36
CA ALA A 33 7.37 -13.52 1.16
C ALA A 33 7.64 -14.92 1.73
N LEU A 34 7.06 -15.22 2.90
CA LEU A 34 7.11 -16.57 3.47
C LEU A 34 6.40 -17.58 2.55
N SER A 35 5.20 -17.27 2.07
CA SER A 35 4.45 -18.12 1.12
C SER A 35 5.24 -18.39 -0.16
N ALA A 36 5.90 -17.36 -0.72
CA ALA A 36 6.74 -17.48 -1.91
C ALA A 36 7.92 -18.45 -1.74
N ALA A 37 8.39 -18.67 -0.51
CA ALA A 37 9.44 -19.66 -0.24
C ALA A 37 8.97 -21.11 -0.39
N PHE A 38 7.64 -21.36 -0.32
CA PHE A 38 7.06 -22.71 -0.37
C PHE A 38 6.37 -23.04 -1.70
N VAL A 39 5.83 -22.04 -2.40
CA VAL A 39 5.10 -22.23 -3.66
C VAL A 39 6.06 -22.32 -4.85
N ARG A 40 5.95 -23.38 -5.65
CA ARG A 40 6.80 -23.60 -6.81
C ARG A 40 6.11 -23.25 -8.13
N PRO A 41 6.87 -22.89 -9.18
CA PRO A 41 6.32 -22.76 -10.52
C PRO A 41 5.70 -24.09 -10.97
N GLY A 42 4.42 -24.06 -11.34
CA GLY A 42 3.63 -25.25 -11.69
C GLY A 42 2.60 -25.66 -10.65
N ASP A 43 2.68 -25.15 -9.42
CA ASP A 43 1.63 -25.33 -8.42
C ASP A 43 0.38 -24.52 -8.80
N GLN A 44 -0.80 -25.03 -8.44
CA GLN A 44 -2.07 -24.32 -8.65
C GLN A 44 -2.10 -22.97 -7.91
N ALA A 45 -1.32 -22.82 -6.84
CA ALA A 45 -1.20 -21.60 -6.07
C ALA A 45 -0.24 -20.56 -6.69
N TYR A 46 0.58 -20.94 -7.68
CA TYR A 46 1.58 -20.04 -8.26
C TYR A 46 0.99 -18.78 -8.90
N PRO A 47 -0.09 -18.84 -9.71
CA PRO A 47 -0.72 -17.63 -10.26
C PRO A 47 -1.29 -16.72 -9.19
N ILE A 48 -1.84 -17.30 -8.12
CA ILE A 48 -2.43 -16.56 -6.99
C ILE A 48 -1.33 -15.77 -6.27
N LEU A 49 -0.19 -16.43 -5.99
CA LEU A 49 0.97 -15.78 -5.40
C LEU A 49 1.42 -14.55 -6.21
N ILE A 50 1.49 -14.66 -7.55
CA ILE A 50 1.91 -13.55 -8.40
C ILE A 50 0.92 -12.37 -8.33
N ILE A 51 -0.37 -12.66 -8.38
CA ILE A 51 -1.42 -11.62 -8.27
C ILE A 51 -1.32 -10.91 -6.92
N ASP A 52 -1.16 -11.68 -5.84
CA ASP A 52 -1.03 -11.13 -4.49
C ASP A 52 0.24 -10.27 -4.36
N ILE A 53 1.36 -10.68 -4.97
CA ILE A 53 2.59 -9.87 -4.99
C ILE A 53 2.33 -8.52 -5.65
N VAL A 54 1.67 -8.52 -6.81
CA VAL A 54 1.37 -7.28 -7.55
C VAL A 54 0.41 -6.40 -6.75
N LEU A 55 -0.62 -6.98 -6.13
CA LEU A 55 -1.59 -6.24 -5.32
C LEU A 55 -0.93 -5.61 -4.08
N VAL A 56 -0.16 -6.38 -3.33
CA VAL A 56 0.51 -5.90 -2.11
C VAL A 56 1.58 -4.85 -2.46
N ALA A 57 2.41 -5.11 -3.46
CA ALA A 57 3.45 -4.15 -3.86
C ALA A 57 2.84 -2.86 -4.43
N GLY A 58 1.83 -2.97 -5.29
CA GLY A 58 1.12 -1.83 -5.87
C GLY A 58 0.42 -0.98 -4.81
N ALA A 59 -0.30 -1.63 -3.89
CA ALA A 59 -0.92 -0.93 -2.76
C ALA A 59 0.13 -0.27 -1.87
N PHE A 60 1.23 -0.95 -1.55
CA PHE A 60 2.28 -0.40 -0.70
C PHE A 60 2.90 0.87 -1.32
N VAL A 61 3.22 0.84 -2.61
CA VAL A 61 3.75 2.01 -3.33
C VAL A 61 2.73 3.15 -3.35
N PHE A 62 1.46 2.85 -3.64
CA PHE A 62 0.39 3.85 -3.69
C PHE A 62 0.18 4.53 -2.33
N PHE A 63 -0.02 3.75 -1.26
CA PHE A 63 -0.27 4.29 0.08
C PHE A 63 0.95 4.99 0.66
N SER A 64 2.17 4.48 0.40
CA SER A 64 3.40 5.15 0.84
C SER A 64 3.60 6.48 0.11
N GLY A 65 3.33 6.51 -1.20
CA GLY A 65 3.38 7.73 -2.01
C GLY A 65 2.36 8.77 -1.55
N ALA A 66 1.11 8.36 -1.31
CA ALA A 66 0.06 9.22 -0.78
C ALA A 66 0.45 9.78 0.60
N TYR A 67 0.94 8.93 1.51
CA TYR A 67 1.38 9.35 2.84
C TYR A 67 2.54 10.35 2.77
N TRP A 68 3.54 10.09 1.91
CA TRP A 68 4.67 11.00 1.71
C TRP A 68 4.21 12.35 1.14
N TYR A 69 3.33 12.32 0.13
CA TYR A 69 2.79 13.54 -0.48
C TYR A 69 2.01 14.39 0.53
N CYS A 70 1.13 13.78 1.32
CA CYS A 70 0.40 14.48 2.39
C CYS A 70 1.36 15.06 3.43
N THR A 71 2.37 14.30 3.86
CA THR A 71 3.38 14.76 4.83
C THR A 71 4.18 15.95 4.28
N LYS A 72 4.58 15.90 3.00
CA LYS A 72 5.34 16.98 2.38
C LYS A 72 4.51 18.26 2.22
N ARG A 73 3.20 18.14 2.01
CA ARG A 73 2.30 19.29 1.94
C ARG A 73 2.16 19.98 3.28
N GLU A 74 2.00 19.23 4.38
CA GLU A 74 1.99 19.79 5.75
C GLU A 74 3.29 20.54 6.11
N MET A 75 4.43 20.17 5.51
CA MET A 75 5.71 20.85 5.77
C MET A 75 5.90 22.13 4.93
N ASN A 76 5.12 22.30 3.85
CA ASN A 76 5.21 23.44 2.94
C ASN A 76 4.11 24.50 3.17
N ASP A 77 3.06 24.15 3.91
CA ASP A 77 2.07 25.09 4.49
C ASP A 77 2.56 25.56 5.87
#